data_AF-A0A1V6N5Z1-F1
#
_entry.id   AF-A0A1V6N5Z1-F1
#
_cell.length_a   1.000
_cell.length_b   1.000
_cell.length_c   1.000
_cell.angle_alpha   90.00
_cell.angle_beta   90.00
_cell.angle_gamma   90.00
#
_symmetry.space_group_name_H-M   'P 1'
#
loop_
_entity.id
_entity.type
_entity.pdbx_description
1 polymer ?
#
loop_
_entity_poly.entity_id
_entity_poly.type
_entity_poly.pdbx_seq_one_letter_code
_entity_poly.pdbx_strand_id
1 'polypeptide(L)'
;MTPQSNAHVKVAGGLVFPFWLVVPDAAEAQAYLEAQGLAILKRVGEAAEDFTGPVPNSMGIGKVAGLHLKAKRALVEVQRLIGFEMFLMVTDPHGNVVEIQQQDV
;
A
#
# COMPACT_ATOMS: atom_id res chain seq x y z
N MET A 1 -4.77 -34.22 18.41
CA MET A 1 -4.29 -32.90 17.95
C MET A 1 -4.68 -32.76 16.49
N THR A 2 -5.74 -32.01 16.22
CA THR A 2 -6.21 -31.71 14.87
C THR A 2 -5.42 -30.50 14.35
N PRO A 3 -4.84 -30.53 13.14
CA PRO A 3 -4.18 -29.35 12.61
C PRO A 3 -5.24 -28.28 12.32
N GLN A 4 -5.07 -27.09 12.90
CA GLN A 4 -5.88 -25.93 12.52
C GLN A 4 -5.66 -25.65 11.05
N SER A 5 -6.77 -25.67 10.29
CA SER A 5 -6.79 -25.37 8.87
C SER A 5 -6.26 -23.96 8.63
N ASN A 6 -5.23 -23.85 7.80
CA ASN A 6 -4.84 -22.58 7.18
C ASN A 6 -6.09 -21.94 6.57
N ALA A 7 -6.45 -20.75 7.03
CA ALA A 7 -7.52 -19.98 6.45
C ALA A 7 -7.17 -19.68 4.99
N HIS A 8 -7.73 -20.46 4.08
CA HIS A 8 -7.73 -20.17 2.66
C HIS A 8 -8.56 -18.90 2.48
N VAL A 9 -7.88 -17.75 2.37
CA VAL A 9 -8.49 -16.53 1.84
C VAL A 9 -8.90 -16.85 0.40
N LYS A 10 -10.19 -17.11 0.19
CA LYS A 10 -10.80 -17.09 -1.13
C LYS A 10 -10.74 -15.65 -1.62
N VAL A 11 -9.69 -15.32 -2.36
CA VAL A 11 -9.66 -14.08 -3.15
C VAL A 11 -10.66 -14.27 -4.28
N ALA A 12 -11.84 -13.66 -4.13
CA ALA A 12 -12.77 -13.50 -5.23
C ALA A 12 -12.06 -12.73 -6.35
N GLY A 13 -12.19 -13.20 -7.60
CA GLY A 13 -11.57 -12.56 -8.75
C GLY A 13 -12.00 -11.09 -8.83
N GLY A 14 -11.05 -10.19 -8.54
CA GLY A 14 -11.25 -8.75 -8.51
C GLY A 14 -10.26 -8.12 -7.53
N LEU A 15 -9.29 -7.37 -8.07
CA LEU A 15 -8.26 -6.56 -7.39
C LEU A 15 -7.98 -6.87 -5.90
N VAL A 16 -6.80 -7.46 -5.64
CA VAL A 16 -6.21 -7.47 -4.30
C VAL A 16 -5.65 -6.07 -4.03
N PHE A 17 -6.37 -5.30 -3.22
CA PHE A 17 -5.83 -4.09 -2.63
C PHE A 17 -5.02 -4.44 -1.35
N PRO A 18 -4.00 -3.65 -0.96
CA PRO A 18 -3.33 -3.84 0.33
C PRO A 18 -4.34 -3.80 1.50
N PHE A 19 -3.98 -4.31 2.67
CA PHE A 19 -4.77 -4.02 3.87
C PHE A 19 -4.66 -2.53 4.15
N TRP A 20 -5.81 -1.85 4.24
CA TRP A 20 -5.90 -0.42 4.51
C TRP A 20 -6.13 -0.21 6.01
N LEU A 21 -5.30 0.60 6.64
CA LEU A 21 -5.48 1.08 8.00
C LEU A 21 -5.76 2.58 7.94
N VAL A 22 -6.80 3.03 8.63
CA VAL A 22 -7.13 4.45 8.69
C VAL A 22 -6.84 4.97 10.10
N VAL A 23 -5.92 5.92 10.22
CA VAL A 23 -5.39 6.46 11.48
C VAL A 23 -5.78 7.93 11.69
N PRO A 24 -5.85 8.42 12.94
CA PRO A 24 -6.16 9.82 13.20
C PRO A 24 -5.14 10.81 12.60
N ASP A 25 -3.85 10.47 12.67
CA ASP A 25 -2.74 11.27 12.11
C ASP A 25 -1.71 10.33 11.45
N ALA A 26 -1.49 10.51 10.15
CA ALA A 26 -0.58 9.67 9.38
C ALA A 26 0.90 9.95 9.66
N ALA A 27 1.26 11.18 10.03
CA ALA A 27 2.64 11.55 10.37
C ALA A 27 3.03 11.01 11.76
N GLU A 28 2.14 11.07 12.73
CA GLU A 28 2.33 10.43 14.04
C GLU A 28 2.45 8.91 13.90
N ALA A 29 1.59 8.29 13.08
CA ALA A 29 1.67 6.87 12.78
C ALA A 29 3.01 6.50 12.13
N GLN A 30 3.50 7.31 11.18
CA GLN A 30 4.83 7.10 10.58
C GLN A 30 5.91 7.11 11.66
N ALA A 31 5.99 8.15 12.48
CA ALA A 31 7.01 8.27 13.51
C ALA A 31 6.97 7.10 14.50
N TYR A 32 5.77 6.65 14.89
CA TYR A 32 5.58 5.48 15.74
C TYR A 32 6.13 4.21 15.08
N LEU A 33 5.77 3.93 13.82
CA LEU A 33 6.19 2.71 13.12
C LEU A 33 7.70 2.70 12.84
N GLU A 34 8.28 3.85 12.54
CA GLU A 34 9.74 4.02 12.44
C GLU A 34 10.44 3.70 13.77
N ALA A 35 9.91 4.20 14.88
CA ALA A 35 10.44 3.90 16.21
C ALA A 35 10.31 2.42 16.59
N GLN A 36 9.32 1.70 16.03
CA GLN A 36 9.19 0.24 16.15
C GLN A 36 10.09 -0.54 15.18
N GLY A 37 10.84 0.13 14.30
CA GLY A 37 11.76 -0.49 13.36
C GLY A 37 11.11 -1.10 12.13
N LEU A 38 9.87 -0.71 11.78
CA LEU A 38 9.24 -1.16 10.55
C LEU A 38 9.88 -0.48 9.34
N ALA A 39 9.95 -1.22 8.22
CA ALA A 39 10.45 -0.68 6.96
C ALA A 39 9.40 0.22 6.31
N ILE A 40 9.75 1.50 6.16
CA ILE A 40 8.95 2.48 5.42
C ILE A 40 9.24 2.35 3.93
N LEU A 41 8.20 2.07 3.15
CA LEU A 41 8.29 1.94 1.69
C LEU A 41 7.99 3.24 0.96
N LYS A 42 7.14 4.09 1.55
CA LYS A 42 6.81 5.43 1.07
C LYS A 42 6.39 6.27 2.27
N ARG A 43 6.98 7.46 2.42
CA ARG A 43 6.64 8.38 3.51
C ARG A 43 5.39 9.21 3.20
N VAL A 44 4.77 9.73 4.25
CA VAL A 44 3.78 10.80 4.14
C VAL A 44 4.47 12.05 3.56
N GLY A 45 3.84 12.68 2.57
CA GLY A 45 4.36 13.81 1.81
C GLY A 45 5.30 13.44 0.66
N GLU A 46 5.63 12.16 0.49
CA GLU A 46 6.49 11.69 -0.61
C GLU A 46 5.63 11.24 -1.80
N ALA A 47 6.01 11.64 -3.01
CA ALA A 47 5.39 11.10 -4.22
C ALA A 47 5.92 9.68 -4.50
N ALA A 48 5.08 8.79 -5.04
CA ALA A 48 5.61 7.58 -5.67
C ALA A 48 6.27 7.98 -7.00
N GLU A 49 7.60 8.00 -7.02
CA GLU A 49 8.38 8.36 -8.22
C GLU A 49 8.70 7.14 -9.09
N ASP A 50 8.69 5.94 -8.50
CA ASP A 50 9.05 4.69 -9.17
C ASP A 50 7.86 3.88 -9.68
N PHE A 51 8.09 3.12 -10.75
CA PHE A 51 7.10 2.20 -11.35
C PHE A 51 7.42 0.72 -11.07
N THR A 52 8.45 0.47 -10.26
CA THR A 52 8.90 -0.87 -9.91
C THR A 52 8.93 -1.04 -8.40
N GLY A 53 8.66 -2.25 -7.93
CA GLY A 53 8.68 -2.57 -6.50
C GLY A 53 7.29 -2.77 -5.89
N PRO A 54 7.23 -2.93 -4.56
CA PRO A 54 6.01 -3.32 -3.85
C PRO A 54 4.92 -2.26 -3.91
N VAL A 55 5.27 -0.97 -3.73
CA VAL A 55 4.30 0.14 -3.71
C VAL A 55 3.60 0.34 -5.07
N PRO A 56 4.31 0.35 -6.22
CA PRO A 56 3.62 0.40 -7.51
C PRO A 56 2.75 -0.84 -7.77
N ASN A 57 3.17 -2.03 -7.32
CA ASN A 57 2.38 -3.25 -7.48
C ASN A 57 1.09 -3.22 -6.64
N SER A 58 1.12 -2.74 -5.40
CA SER A 58 -0.09 -2.63 -4.56
C SER A 58 -1.13 -1.69 -5.16
N MET A 59 -0.68 -0.73 -5.96
CA MET A 59 -1.50 0.23 -6.68
C MET A 59 -2.01 -0.22 -8.05
N GLY A 60 -1.74 -1.45 -8.50
CA GLY A 60 -2.18 -1.88 -9.83
C GLY A 60 -1.29 -1.42 -11.00
N ILE A 61 -0.20 -0.68 -10.74
CA ILE A 61 0.65 -0.07 -11.78
C ILE A 61 2.01 -0.75 -11.95
N GLY A 62 2.44 -1.53 -10.97
CA GLY A 62 3.74 -2.19 -11.00
C GLY A 62 3.80 -3.32 -12.03
N LYS A 63 5.00 -3.89 -12.20
CA LYS A 63 5.31 -4.91 -13.21
C LYS A 63 4.36 -6.12 -13.16
N VAL A 64 3.91 -6.50 -11.96
CA VAL A 64 3.08 -7.70 -11.74
C VAL A 64 1.59 -7.39 -11.83
N ALA A 65 1.21 -6.12 -11.77
CA ALA A 65 -0.17 -5.71 -11.51
C ALA A 65 -1.03 -5.40 -12.77
N GLY A 66 -0.57 -5.77 -13.98
CA GLY A 66 -1.41 -5.74 -15.18
C GLY A 66 -0.68 -5.54 -16.50
N LEU A 67 -1.36 -5.84 -17.62
CA LEU A 67 -0.78 -5.88 -18.97
C LEU A 67 -0.86 -4.54 -19.75
N HIS A 68 -1.69 -3.58 -19.32
CA HIS A 68 -2.03 -2.39 -20.12
C HIS A 68 -1.25 -1.13 -19.72
N LEU A 69 -0.16 -0.84 -20.44
CA LEU A 69 0.74 0.29 -20.16
C LEU A 69 0.05 1.68 -20.20
N LYS A 70 -0.91 1.88 -21.11
CA LYS A 70 -1.64 3.16 -21.26
C LYS A 70 -2.54 3.45 -20.05
N ALA A 71 -3.22 2.43 -19.54
CA ALA A 71 -4.06 2.56 -18.35
C ALA A 71 -3.23 2.88 -17.10
N LYS A 72 -2.05 2.26 -16.96
CA LYS A 72 -1.12 2.53 -15.86
C LYS A 72 -0.65 3.98 -15.81
N ARG A 73 -0.24 4.55 -16.95
CA ARG A 73 0.18 5.96 -17.03
C ARG A 73 -0.94 6.92 -16.65
N ALA A 74 -2.16 6.66 -17.10
CA ALA A 74 -3.33 7.46 -16.72
C ALA A 74 -3.62 7.37 -15.21
N LEU A 75 -3.47 6.18 -14.63
CA LEU A 75 -3.68 5.98 -13.19
C LEU A 75 -2.66 6.79 -12.35
N VAL A 76 -1.40 6.85 -12.78
CA VAL A 76 -0.34 7.60 -12.06
C VAL A 76 -0.57 9.10 -12.09
N GLU A 77 -0.97 9.66 -13.25
CA GLU A 77 -1.34 11.07 -13.34
C GLU A 77 -2.52 11.40 -12.42
N VAL A 78 -3.52 10.50 -12.35
CA VAL A 78 -4.65 10.66 -11.44
C VAL A 78 -4.24 10.49 -9.98
N GLN A 79 -3.29 9.60 -9.66
CA GLN A 79 -2.81 9.37 -8.29
C GLN A 79 -2.17 10.61 -7.66
N ARG A 80 -1.45 11.41 -8.47
CA ARG A 80 -0.97 12.73 -8.02
C ARG A 80 -2.11 13.68 -7.68
N LEU A 81 -3.22 13.62 -8.43
CA LEU A 81 -4.38 14.50 -8.23
C LEU A 81 -5.24 14.13 -7.01
N ILE A 82 -5.21 12.87 -6.57
CA ILE A 82 -6.03 12.37 -5.45
C ILE A 82 -5.30 12.36 -4.10
N GLY A 83 -4.12 12.98 -4.01
CA GLY A 83 -3.40 13.12 -2.75
C GLY A 83 -2.67 11.87 -2.27
N PHE A 84 -2.24 10.99 -3.19
CA PHE A 84 -1.46 9.79 -2.83
C PHE A 84 -0.18 10.10 -2.02
N GLU A 85 0.35 11.32 -2.16
CA GLU A 85 1.43 11.84 -1.33
C GLU A 85 1.11 11.71 0.17
N MET A 86 -0.16 11.80 0.57
CA MET A 86 -0.60 11.72 1.96
C MET A 86 -0.64 10.29 2.53
N PHE A 87 -0.46 9.25 1.71
CA PHE A 87 -0.52 7.87 2.18
C PHE A 87 0.83 7.41 2.71
N LEU A 88 0.81 6.63 3.78
CA LEU A 88 1.98 5.95 4.31
C LEU A 88 1.97 4.49 3.85
N MET A 89 3.09 4.00 3.31
CA MET A 89 3.24 2.59 2.95
C MET A 89 4.35 1.95 3.78
N VAL A 90 4.05 0.85 4.45
CA VAL A 90 5.01 0.11 5.27
C VAL A 90 5.02 -1.37 4.91
N THR A 91 6.09 -2.05 5.33
CA THR A 91 6.17 -3.51 5.31
C THR A 91 6.01 -4.06 6.71
N ASP A 92 5.10 -5.02 6.89
CA ASP A 92 4.97 -5.75 8.16
C ASP A 92 6.13 -6.77 8.33
N PRO A 93 6.29 -7.38 9.52
CA PRO A 93 7.34 -8.38 9.75
C PRO A 93 7.27 -9.63 8.86
N HIS A 94 6.15 -9.85 8.15
CA HIS A 94 5.95 -10.97 7.24
C HIS A 94 6.17 -10.58 5.76
N GLY A 95 6.50 -9.33 5.47
CA GLY A 95 6.71 -8.85 4.10
C GLY A 95 5.46 -8.35 3.40
N ASN A 96 4.32 -8.21 4.09
CA ASN A 96 3.10 -7.66 3.51
C ASN A 96 3.19 -6.15 3.38
N VAL A 97 2.60 -5.61 2.30
CA VAL A 97 2.43 -4.16 2.13
C VAL A 97 1.16 -3.73 2.84
N VAL A 98 1.30 -2.77 3.76
CA VAL A 98 0.19 -2.14 4.46
C VAL A 98 0.12 -0.68 4.02
N GLU A 99 -1.07 -0.27 3.59
CA GLU A 99 -1.38 1.10 3.26
C GLU A 99 -2.05 1.77 4.46
N ILE A 100 -1.56 2.94 4.86
CA ILE A 100 -2.05 3.70 5.99
C ILE A 100 -2.50 5.07 5.50
N GLN A 101 -3.76 5.42 5.77
CA GLN A 101 -4.36 6.70 5.41
C GLN A 101 -4.82 7.45 6.63
N GLN A 102 -4.91 8.77 6.51
CA GLN A 102 -5.51 9.59 7.54
C GLN A 102 -7.04 9.52 7.46
N GLN A 103 -7.70 9.53 8.61
CA GLN A 103 -9.15 9.69 8.70
C GLN A 103 -9.56 11.08 8.19
N ASP A 104 -10.75 11.16 7.60
CA ASP A 104 -11.42 12.46 7.44
C ASP A 104 -11.93 12.90 8.82
N VAL A 105 -11.74 14.18 9.15
CA VAL A 105 -11.91 14.71 10.52
C VAL A 105 -13.36 14.61 11.01
#